data_AF-A0A8S1WCR1-F1
#
_entry.id   AF-A0A8S1WCR1-F1
#
_cell.length_a   1.000
_cell.length_b   1.000
_cell.length_c   1.000
_cell.angle_alpha   90.00
_cell.angle_beta   90.00
_cell.angle_gamma   90.00
#
_symmetry.space_group_name_H-M   'P 1'
#
loop_
_entity.id
_entity.type
_entity.pdbx_description
1 polymer ?
#
loop_
_entity_poly.entity_id
_entity_poly.type
_entity_poly.pdbx_seq_one_letter_code
_entity_poly.pdbx_strand_id
1 'polypeptide(L)'
;MNQQQEEVEIFENPNSNRNSEEMSKSIFSTVFAIIYNFSWGMLFLIFRHYNDSECQLIDSWTQYTEIVLFIIAGYKLFIELPIQYQTNIQWKNQLFDVVDYLELFFNIVILIGLTYAYLQNEECYNLKRFVLGYLIVTYLILLIWLISFIFIICNREQFSRNQ
;
A
#
# COMPACT_ATOMS: atom_id res chain seq x y z
N MET A 1 57.33 1.94 21.79
CA MET A 1 56.87 3.23 22.35
C MET A 1 56.89 4.24 21.20
N ASN A 2 55.91 5.14 21.21
CA ASN A 2 55.52 6.16 20.21
C ASN A 2 54.51 5.72 19.13
N GLN A 3 53.27 6.02 19.48
CA GLN A 3 52.13 6.31 18.62
C GLN A 3 52.46 7.44 17.64
N GLN A 4 51.89 7.36 16.44
CA GLN A 4 51.19 8.49 15.82
C GLN A 4 50.21 7.91 14.78
N GLN A 5 48.93 7.97 15.14
CA GLN A 5 47.82 8.01 14.19
C GLN A 5 47.94 9.31 13.40
N GLU A 6 47.82 9.24 12.08
CA GLU A 6 47.27 10.34 11.28
C GLU A 6 46.64 9.74 10.01
N GLU A 7 45.31 9.81 9.99
CA GLU A 7 44.47 10.11 8.82
C GLU A 7 44.63 9.21 7.59
N VAL A 8 44.07 8.00 7.69
CA VAL A 8 43.39 7.43 6.51
C VAL A 8 42.04 8.11 6.44
N GLU A 9 41.93 9.06 5.51
CA GLU A 9 40.70 9.71 5.07
C GLU A 9 39.53 8.73 5.13
N ILE A 10 38.62 9.01 6.05
CA ILE A 10 37.25 8.52 5.98
C ILE A 10 36.69 9.15 4.70
N PHE A 11 36.82 8.44 3.58
CA PHE A 11 35.91 8.61 2.46
C PHE A 11 34.52 8.28 3.01
N GLU A 12 33.83 9.30 3.53
CA GLU A 12 32.37 9.29 3.69
C GLU A 12 31.80 8.86 2.34
N ASN A 13 31.38 7.60 2.27
CA ASN A 13 30.88 7.01 1.05
C ASN A 13 29.49 7.64 0.81
N PRO A 14 29.31 8.56 -0.15
CA PRO A 14 28.05 9.29 -0.31
C PRO A 14 26.87 8.38 -0.68
N ASN A 15 27.15 7.13 -1.05
CA ASN A 15 26.17 6.08 -1.31
C ASN A 15 25.58 5.47 -0.02
N SER A 16 26.24 5.53 1.15
CA SER A 16 25.69 4.93 2.38
C SER A 16 24.53 5.75 2.94
N ASN A 17 24.62 7.08 2.89
CA ASN A 17 23.56 7.97 3.39
C ASN A 17 22.35 8.02 2.45
N ARG A 18 22.58 7.94 1.13
CA ARG A 18 21.48 7.89 0.16
C ARG A 18 20.72 6.55 0.22
N ASN A 19 21.44 5.44 0.34
CA ASN A 19 20.82 4.12 0.49
C ASN A 19 20.10 3.97 1.84
N SER A 20 20.62 4.59 2.91
CA SER A 20 19.95 4.57 4.22
C SER A 20 18.66 5.40 4.25
N GLU A 21 18.63 6.56 3.56
CA GLU A 21 17.42 7.36 3.39
C GLU A 21 16.36 6.67 2.52
N GLU A 22 16.76 6.09 1.39
CA GLU A 22 15.87 5.31 0.52
C GLU A 22 15.30 4.09 1.27
N MET A 23 16.11 3.44 2.11
CA MET A 23 15.67 2.35 2.98
C MET A 23 14.65 2.79 4.03
N SER A 24 14.93 3.88 4.74
CA SER A 24 14.01 4.43 5.73
C SER A 24 12.64 4.75 5.11
N LYS A 25 12.63 5.36 3.92
CA LYS A 25 11.40 5.68 3.17
C LYS A 25 10.65 4.42 2.72
N SER A 26 11.36 3.41 2.20
CA SER A 26 10.75 2.14 1.78
C SER A 26 10.12 1.40 2.95
N ILE A 27 10.85 1.26 4.07
CA ILE A 27 10.35 0.60 5.28
C ILE A 27 9.13 1.36 5.83
N PHE A 28 9.20 2.69 5.89
CA PHE A 28 8.07 3.50 6.34
C PHE A 28 6.83 3.31 5.46
N SER A 29 7.02 3.27 4.13
CA SER A 29 5.95 3.00 3.17
C SER A 29 5.32 1.62 3.40
N THR A 30 6.13 0.58 3.58
CA THR A 30 5.65 -0.79 3.87
C THR A 30 4.89 -0.86 5.18
N VAL A 31 5.41 -0.24 6.25
CA VAL A 31 4.74 -0.17 7.56
C VAL A 31 3.42 0.57 7.48
N PHE A 32 3.38 1.70 6.76
CA PHE A 32 2.15 2.44 6.52
C PHE A 32 1.13 1.58 5.77
N ALA A 33 1.53 0.86 4.72
CA ALA A 33 0.67 -0.04 3.97
C ALA A 33 0.12 -1.19 4.84
N ILE A 34 0.93 -1.73 5.76
CA ILE A 34 0.47 -2.73 6.74
C ILE A 34 -0.63 -2.13 7.63
N ILE A 35 -0.38 -0.98 8.24
CA ILE A 35 -1.34 -0.33 9.15
C ILE A 35 -2.62 0.02 8.41
N TYR A 36 -2.51 0.57 7.19
CA TYR A 36 -3.66 0.95 6.37
C TYR A 36 -4.54 -0.27 6.05
N ASN A 37 -3.95 -1.34 5.50
CA ASN A 37 -4.69 -2.55 5.14
C ASN A 37 -5.29 -3.24 6.36
N PHE A 38 -4.52 -3.35 7.45
CA PHE A 38 -5.01 -3.96 8.69
C PHE A 38 -6.17 -3.17 9.30
N SER A 39 -6.06 -1.84 9.33
CA SER A 39 -7.10 -0.96 9.90
C SER A 39 -8.40 -1.07 9.09
N TRP A 40 -8.31 -1.07 7.75
CA TRP A 40 -9.48 -1.27 6.92
C TRP A 40 -10.07 -2.68 7.08
N GLY A 41 -9.24 -3.73 7.12
CA GLY A 41 -9.71 -5.10 7.37
C GLY A 41 -10.48 -5.21 8.68
N MET A 42 -9.96 -4.61 9.76
CA MET A 42 -10.65 -4.56 11.05
C MET A 42 -11.97 -3.77 10.98
N LEU A 43 -12.01 -2.65 10.25
CA LEU A 43 -13.25 -1.89 10.07
C LEU A 43 -14.31 -2.71 9.31
N PHE A 44 -13.93 -3.41 8.25
CA PHE A 44 -14.83 -4.32 7.53
C PHE A 44 -15.36 -5.42 8.46
N LEU A 45 -14.48 -6.08 9.22
CA LEU A 45 -14.87 -7.11 10.19
C LEU A 45 -15.86 -6.58 11.23
N ILE A 46 -15.59 -5.41 11.82
CA ILE A 46 -16.47 -4.78 12.80
C ILE A 46 -17.83 -4.43 12.16
N PHE A 47 -17.84 -3.75 11.02
CA PHE A 47 -19.09 -3.31 10.38
C PHE A 47 -19.96 -4.46 9.89
N ARG A 48 -19.36 -5.61 9.57
CA ARG A 48 -20.07 -6.84 9.25
C ARG A 48 -20.62 -7.53 10.49
N HIS A 49 -19.83 -7.59 11.57
CA HIS A 49 -20.26 -8.20 12.82
C HIS A 49 -21.51 -7.53 13.43
N TYR A 50 -21.70 -6.23 13.19
CA TYR A 50 -22.81 -5.44 13.74
C TYR A 50 -23.95 -5.15 12.74
N ASN A 51 -23.95 -5.71 11.52
CA ASN A 51 -25.05 -5.54 10.56
C ASN A 51 -25.94 -6.79 10.47
N ASP A 52 -27.24 -6.56 10.24
CA ASP A 52 -28.21 -7.63 10.01
C ASP A 52 -27.94 -8.37 8.68
N SER A 53 -28.10 -9.69 8.73
CA SER A 53 -27.75 -10.68 7.69
C SER A 53 -28.61 -10.64 6.41
N GLU A 54 -29.41 -9.59 6.22
CA GLU A 54 -30.35 -9.49 5.09
C GLU A 54 -29.66 -9.12 3.76
N CYS A 55 -28.39 -8.72 3.83
CA CYS A 55 -27.64 -8.09 2.74
C CYS A 55 -26.59 -9.03 2.11
N GLN A 56 -27.02 -10.09 1.43
CA GLN A 56 -26.13 -11.17 1.00
C GLN A 56 -25.00 -10.73 0.06
N LEU A 57 -25.29 -9.88 -0.93
CA LEU A 57 -24.29 -9.51 -1.95
C LEU A 57 -23.24 -8.56 -1.38
N ILE A 58 -23.67 -7.49 -0.73
CA ILE A 58 -22.75 -6.51 -0.15
C ILE A 58 -21.97 -7.12 1.03
N ASP A 59 -22.57 -8.02 1.82
CA ASP A 59 -21.85 -8.73 2.88
C ASP A 59 -20.76 -9.68 2.32
N SER A 60 -21.04 -10.34 1.20
CA SER A 60 -20.04 -11.20 0.53
C SER A 60 -18.87 -10.36 0.02
N TRP A 61 -19.12 -9.21 -0.62
CA TRP A 61 -18.06 -8.34 -1.11
C TRP A 61 -17.27 -7.67 0.00
N THR A 62 -17.91 -7.28 1.10
CA THR A 62 -17.22 -6.77 2.30
C THR A 62 -16.37 -7.86 2.94
N GLN A 63 -16.82 -9.13 2.95
CA GLN A 63 -16.03 -10.29 3.38
C GLN A 63 -14.79 -10.51 2.51
N TYR A 64 -14.96 -10.51 1.18
CA TYR A 64 -13.82 -10.69 0.29
C TYR A 64 -12.80 -9.57 0.46
N THR A 65 -13.28 -8.34 0.64
CA THR A 65 -12.44 -7.18 0.92
C THR A 65 -11.66 -7.36 2.21
N GLU A 66 -12.33 -7.72 3.30
CA GLU A 66 -11.72 -8.01 4.60
C GLU A 66 -10.58 -9.04 4.49
N ILE A 67 -10.86 -10.19 3.87
CA ILE A 67 -9.90 -11.29 3.73
C ILE A 67 -8.69 -10.83 2.93
N VAL A 68 -8.89 -10.16 1.79
CA VAL A 68 -7.78 -9.70 0.94
C VAL A 68 -6.94 -8.66 1.66
N LEU A 69 -7.55 -7.70 2.37
CA LEU A 69 -6.83 -6.70 3.15
C LEU A 69 -5.95 -7.34 4.22
N PHE A 70 -6.45 -8.36 4.94
CA PHE A 70 -5.65 -9.09 5.92
C PHE A 70 -4.53 -9.92 5.28
N ILE A 71 -4.79 -10.56 4.14
CA ILE A 71 -3.76 -11.30 3.40
C ILE A 71 -2.63 -10.36 2.96
N ILE A 72 -2.96 -9.20 2.40
CA ILE A 72 -1.97 -8.19 1.98
C ILE A 72 -1.19 -7.70 3.20
N ALA A 73 -1.87 -7.30 4.28
CA ALA A 73 -1.22 -6.82 5.50
C ALA A 73 -0.28 -7.89 6.09
N GLY A 74 -0.72 -9.15 6.14
CA GLY A 74 0.07 -10.27 6.63
C GLY A 74 1.28 -10.56 5.75
N TYR A 75 1.11 -10.56 4.43
CA TYR A 75 2.21 -10.71 3.48
C TYR A 75 3.27 -9.61 3.69
N LYS A 76 2.84 -8.35 3.77
CA LYS A 76 3.75 -7.22 3.96
C LYS A 76 4.48 -7.30 5.31
N LEU A 77 3.79 -7.73 6.37
CA LEU A 77 4.35 -7.83 7.72
C LEU A 77 5.33 -8.99 7.89
N PHE A 78 4.97 -10.18 7.41
CA PHE A 78 5.73 -11.41 7.71
C PHE A 78 6.75 -11.78 6.63
N ILE A 79 6.60 -11.24 5.41
CA ILE A 79 7.47 -11.59 4.28
C ILE A 79 8.19 -10.36 3.76
N GLU A 80 7.47 -9.32 3.33
CA GLU A 80 8.08 -8.15 2.68
C GLU A 80 8.99 -7.35 3.63
N LEU A 81 8.48 -6.99 4.82
CA LEU A 81 9.20 -6.17 5.79
C LEU A 81 10.50 -6.82 6.31
N PRO A 82 10.53 -8.11 6.71
CA PRO A 82 11.77 -8.77 7.12
C PRO A 82 12.80 -8.85 5.99
N ILE A 83 12.35 -9.11 4.76
CA ILE A 83 13.24 -9.20 3.60
C ILE A 83 13.83 -7.82 3.27
N GLN A 84 13.02 -6.75 3.32
CA GLN A 84 13.49 -5.38 3.15
C GLN A 84 14.54 -5.00 4.21
N TYR A 85 14.33 -5.40 5.47
CA TYR A 85 15.27 -5.12 6.56
C TYR A 85 16.60 -5.89 6.41
N GLN A 86 16.57 -7.14 5.94
CA GLN A 86 17.78 -7.96 5.79
C GLN A 86 18.59 -7.65 4.54
N THR A 87 17.94 -7.22 3.45
CA THR A 87 18.59 -7.11 2.13
C THR A 87 18.96 -5.69 1.71
N ASN A 88 18.74 -4.68 2.58
CA ASN A 88 19.07 -3.28 2.29
C ASN A 88 18.53 -2.81 0.91
N ILE A 89 17.31 -3.25 0.54
CA ILE A 89 16.62 -2.99 -0.74
C ILE A 89 17.26 -3.60 -2.00
N GLN A 90 18.48 -4.14 -1.94
CA GLN A 90 19.16 -4.64 -3.15
C GLN A 90 18.45 -5.82 -3.83
N TRP A 91 17.61 -6.55 -3.10
CA TRP A 91 16.88 -7.73 -3.56
C TRP A 91 15.37 -7.51 -3.64
N LYS A 92 14.91 -6.32 -4.09
CA LYS A 92 13.54 -6.22 -4.62
C LYS A 92 13.48 -7.03 -5.92
N ASN A 93 13.42 -8.35 -5.76
CA ASN A 93 13.36 -9.33 -6.83
C ASN A 93 12.03 -9.17 -7.57
N GLN A 94 12.02 -9.58 -8.83
CA GLN A 94 10.83 -9.69 -9.69
C GLN A 94 9.62 -10.34 -8.99
N LEU A 95 9.84 -11.18 -7.98
CA LEU A 95 8.80 -11.79 -7.16
C LEU A 95 7.97 -10.76 -6.36
N PHE A 96 8.61 -9.73 -5.78
CA PHE A 96 7.91 -8.66 -5.07
C PHE A 96 7.09 -7.81 -6.03
N ASP A 97 7.63 -7.53 -7.21
CA ASP A 97 6.90 -6.79 -8.24
C ASP A 97 5.67 -7.57 -8.73
N VAL A 98 5.79 -8.89 -8.89
CA VAL A 98 4.64 -9.77 -9.23
C VAL A 98 3.57 -9.72 -8.13
N VAL A 99 3.96 -9.75 -6.86
CA VAL A 99 3.00 -9.65 -5.75
C VAL A 99 2.36 -8.26 -5.70
N ASP A 100 3.11 -7.18 -5.94
CA ASP A 100 2.58 -5.81 -6.04
C ASP A 100 1.54 -5.71 -7.18
N TYR A 101 1.79 -6.36 -8.33
CA TYR A 101 0.81 -6.43 -9.43
C TYR A 101 -0.44 -7.24 -9.07
N LEU A 102 -0.28 -8.36 -8.37
CA LEU A 102 -1.40 -9.17 -7.88
C LEU A 102 -2.24 -8.39 -6.85
N GLU A 103 -1.59 -7.67 -5.93
CA GLU A 103 -2.23 -6.78 -4.97
C GLU A 103 -3.08 -5.72 -5.70
N LEU A 104 -2.51 -5.04 -6.69
CA LEU A 104 -3.23 -4.06 -7.50
C LEU A 104 -4.43 -4.69 -8.22
N PHE A 105 -4.26 -5.88 -8.79
CA PHE A 105 -5.33 -6.61 -9.47
C PHE A 105 -6.50 -6.91 -8.51
N PHE A 106 -6.22 -7.48 -7.33
CA PHE A 106 -7.27 -7.79 -6.36
C PHE A 106 -7.96 -6.53 -5.83
N ASN A 107 -7.21 -5.46 -5.60
CA ASN A 107 -7.77 -4.16 -5.20
C ASN A 107 -8.74 -3.61 -6.26
N ILE A 108 -8.42 -3.73 -7.55
CA ILE A 108 -9.33 -3.32 -8.64
C ILE A 108 -10.60 -4.18 -8.64
N VAL A 109 -10.47 -5.51 -8.50
CA VAL A 109 -11.61 -6.44 -8.47
C VAL A 109 -12.54 -6.11 -7.29
N ILE A 110 -11.96 -5.88 -6.10
CA ILE A 110 -12.70 -5.48 -4.90
C ILE A 110 -13.43 -4.16 -5.11
N LEU A 111 -12.76 -3.16 -5.68
CA LEU A 111 -13.34 -1.84 -5.90
C LEU A 111 -14.55 -1.92 -6.84
N ILE A 112 -14.44 -2.69 -7.92
CA ILE A 112 -15.54 -2.94 -8.87
C ILE A 112 -16.67 -3.69 -8.16
N GLY A 113 -16.34 -4.75 -7.42
CA GLY A 113 -17.31 -5.57 -6.71
C GLY A 113 -18.10 -4.81 -5.65
N LEU A 114 -17.42 -4.03 -4.81
CA LEU A 114 -18.05 -3.16 -3.81
C LEU A 114 -18.88 -2.06 -4.46
N THR A 115 -18.41 -1.46 -5.55
CA THR A 115 -19.19 -0.45 -6.30
C THR A 115 -20.46 -1.07 -6.87
N TYR A 116 -20.35 -2.25 -7.47
CA TYR A 116 -21.50 -2.99 -7.99
C TYR A 116 -22.49 -3.36 -6.88
N ALA A 117 -21.99 -3.89 -5.76
CA ALA A 117 -22.82 -4.24 -4.61
C ALA A 117 -23.50 -3.01 -3.99
N TYR A 118 -22.82 -1.87 -3.95
CA TYR A 118 -23.40 -0.60 -3.49
C TYR A 118 -24.56 -0.12 -4.38
N LEU A 119 -24.40 -0.23 -5.71
CA LEU A 119 -25.40 0.20 -6.69
C LEU A 119 -26.63 -0.72 -6.76
N GLN A 120 -26.53 -1.94 -6.23
CA GLN A 120 -27.69 -2.82 -6.13
C GLN A 120 -28.71 -2.28 -5.13
N ASN A 121 -30.00 -2.41 -5.45
CA ASN A 121 -31.09 -1.88 -4.63
C ASN A 121 -31.41 -2.82 -3.45
N GLU A 122 -30.47 -2.95 -2.51
CA GLU A 122 -30.69 -3.60 -1.20
C GLU A 122 -30.99 -2.56 -0.11
N GLU A 123 -31.86 -2.89 0.86
CA GLU A 123 -32.31 -2.03 1.96
C GLU A 123 -31.27 -1.90 3.11
N CYS A 124 -29.99 -1.89 2.76
CA CYS A 124 -28.87 -2.05 3.69
C CYS A 124 -28.20 -0.72 4.02
N TYR A 125 -28.94 0.22 4.63
CA TYR A 125 -28.52 1.63 4.75
C TYR A 125 -27.16 1.82 5.45
N ASN A 126 -26.91 1.13 6.57
CA ASN A 126 -25.68 1.29 7.35
C ASN A 126 -24.46 0.69 6.63
N LEU A 127 -24.59 -0.54 6.12
CA LEU A 127 -23.52 -1.21 5.38
C LEU A 127 -23.19 -0.47 4.08
N LYS A 128 -24.20 0.00 3.34
CA LYS A 128 -24.01 0.84 2.15
C LYS A 128 -23.30 2.14 2.47
N ARG A 129 -23.63 2.80 3.57
CA ARG A 129 -22.96 4.05 3.96
C ARG A 129 -21.49 3.83 4.32
N PHE A 130 -21.19 2.72 4.98
CA PHE A 130 -19.81 2.32 5.26
C PHE A 130 -19.03 2.02 3.97
N VAL A 131 -19.59 1.20 3.07
CA VAL A 131 -18.99 0.88 1.77
C VAL A 131 -18.80 2.14 0.93
N LEU A 132 -19.78 3.06 0.91
CA LEU A 132 -19.64 4.35 0.25
C LEU A 132 -18.49 5.18 0.83
N GLY A 133 -18.33 5.20 2.15
CA GLY A 133 -17.21 5.86 2.81
C GLY A 133 -15.86 5.30 2.36
N TYR A 134 -15.73 3.96 2.35
CA TYR A 134 -14.54 3.29 1.83
C TYR A 134 -14.27 3.62 0.36
N LEU A 135 -15.29 3.56 -0.49
CA LEU A 135 -15.18 3.87 -1.92
C LEU A 135 -14.72 5.32 -2.12
N ILE A 136 -15.32 6.30 -1.44
CA ILE A 136 -14.93 7.71 -1.55
C ILE A 136 -13.46 7.89 -1.15
N VAL A 137 -13.04 7.35 0.00
CA VAL A 137 -11.65 7.48 0.46
C VAL A 137 -10.69 6.83 -0.55
N THR A 138 -11.02 5.64 -1.04
CA THR A 138 -10.17 4.90 -1.97
C THR A 138 -10.08 5.59 -3.34
N TYR A 139 -11.20 6.08 -3.88
CA TYR A 139 -11.21 6.84 -5.14
C TYR A 139 -10.46 8.17 -5.03
N LEU A 140 -10.53 8.85 -3.88
CA LEU A 140 -9.75 10.08 -3.65
C LEU A 140 -8.24 9.78 -3.64
N ILE A 141 -7.80 8.70 -2.99
CA ILE A 141 -6.40 8.28 -2.99
C ILE A 141 -5.94 7.96 -4.42
N LEU A 142 -6.75 7.21 -5.19
CA LEU A 142 -6.44 6.89 -6.59
C LEU A 142 -6.38 8.14 -7.47
N LEU A 143 -7.27 9.10 -7.27
CA LEU A 143 -7.27 10.36 -8.00
C LEU A 143 -6.01 11.17 -7.72
N ILE A 144 -5.62 11.30 -6.44
CA ILE A 144 -4.36 11.98 -6.06
C ILE A 144 -3.18 11.28 -6.72
N TRP A 145 -3.13 9.95 -6.66
CA TRP A 145 -2.07 9.15 -7.26
C TRP A 145 -1.98 9.36 -8.79
N LEU A 146 -3.13 9.35 -9.49
CA LEU A 146 -3.20 9.60 -10.93
C LEU A 146 -2.72 11.01 -11.29
N ILE A 147 -3.15 12.04 -10.55
CA ILE A 147 -2.71 13.42 -10.78
C ILE A 147 -1.21 13.55 -10.56
N SER A 148 -0.66 12.96 -9.49
CA SER A 148 0.78 12.93 -9.24
C SER A 148 1.53 12.22 -10.37
N PHE A 149 1.03 11.10 -10.87
CA PHE A 149 1.63 10.37 -11.97
C PHE A 149 1.65 11.19 -13.27
N ILE A 150 0.53 11.81 -13.63
CA ILE A 150 0.43 12.69 -14.80
C ILE A 150 1.41 13.87 -14.67
N PHE A 151 1.48 14.49 -13.49
CA PHE A 151 2.42 15.59 -13.23
C PHE A 151 3.88 15.17 -13.42
N ILE A 152 4.26 13.97 -12.98
CA ILE A 152 5.61 13.42 -13.17
C ILE A 152 5.90 13.22 -14.66
N ILE A 153 4.97 12.65 -15.42
CA ILE A 153 5.14 12.44 -16.87
C ILE A 153 5.30 13.78 -17.59
N CYS A 154 4.40 14.73 -17.34
CA CYS A 154 4.42 16.03 -18.01
C CYS A 154 5.71 16.82 -17.73
N ASN A 155 6.27 16.73 -16.52
CA ASN A 155 7.49 17.45 -16.16
C ASN A 155 8.78 16.69 -16.53
N ARG A 156 8.70 15.39 -16.85
CA ARG A 156 9.87 14.60 -17.31
C ARG A 156 10.44 15.15 -18.62
N GLU A 157 9.61 15.69 -19.49
CA GLU A 157 10.03 16.32 -20.75
C GLU A 157 10.76 17.66 -20.55
N GLN A 158 10.45 18.40 -19.48
CA GLN A 158 11.16 19.63 -19.14
C GLN A 158 12.55 19.36 -18.56
N PHE A 159 12.71 18.31 -17.76
CA PHE A 159 14.01 17.93 -17.19
C PHE A 159 14.99 17.39 -18.23
N SER A 160 14.50 16.65 -19.25
CA SER A 160 15.34 16.13 -20.34
C SER A 160 15.84 17.19 -21.32
N ARG A 161 15.24 18.40 -21.36
CA ARG A 161 15.66 19.49 -22.23
C ARG A 161 16.65 20.47 -21.58
N ASN A 162 16.83 20.38 -20.26
CA ASN A 162 17.69 21.28 -19.48
C ASN A 162 19.00 20.61 -18.99
N GLN A 163 19.30 19.39 -19.45
CA GLN A 163 20.62 18.74 -19.38
C GLN A 163 21.24 18.70 -20.77
#